data_AF-A0AAD5GNP2-F1
#
_entry.id   AF-A0AAD5GNP2-F1
#
_cell.length_a   1.000
_cell.length_b   1.000
_cell.length_c   1.000
_cell.angle_alpha   90.00
_cell.angle_beta   90.00
_cell.angle_gamma   90.00
#
_symmetry.space_group_name_H-M   'P 1'
#
loop_
_entity.id
_entity.type
_entity.pdbx_description
1 polymer ?
#
loop_
_entity_poly.entity_id
_entity_poly.type
_entity_poly.pdbx_seq_one_letter_code
_entity_poly.pdbx_strand_id
1 'polypeptide(L)' 'MDSQTQNASLLRLQTVEKRIVRVLELAGGVMEEFSNPNGPRKELVNNHCSEFMQIIKVFSSNT' A
#
# COMPACT_ATOMS: atom_id res chain seq x y z
N MET A 1 -5.59 25.25 22.49
CA MET A 1 -6.34 23.98 22.38
C MET A 1 -5.98 23.32 21.04
N ASP A 2 -4.68 23.17 20.77
CA ASP A 2 -4.15 22.91 19.42
C ASP A 2 -3.36 21.59 19.35
N SER A 3 -2.86 21.13 20.49
CA SER A 3 -2.10 19.89 20.63
C SER A 3 -2.90 18.64 20.27
N GLN A 4 -4.22 18.65 20.50
CA GLN A 4 -5.10 17.51 20.20
C GLN A 4 -5.34 17.36 18.69
N THR A 5 -5.47 18.49 17.98
CA THR A 5 -5.59 18.53 16.51
C THR A 5 -4.27 18.17 15.82
N GLN A 6 -3.13 18.63 16.36
CA GLN A 6 -1.81 18.22 15.89
C GLN A 6 -1.59 16.71 16.00
N ASN A 7 -2.08 16.09 17.09
CA ASN A 7 -2.01 14.65 17.29
C ASN A 7 -2.83 13.89 16.21
N ALA A 8 -4.03 14.37 15.89
CA ALA A 8 -4.86 13.77 14.84
C ALA A 8 -4.22 13.89 13.43
N SER A 9 -3.58 15.01 13.12
CA SER A 9 -2.88 15.23 11.85
C SER A 9 -1.63 14.35 11.72
N LEU A 10 -0.85 14.22 12.80
CA LEU A 10 0.32 13.33 12.85
C LEU A 10 -0.07 11.86 12.69
N LEU A 11 -1.16 11.42 13.35
CA LEU A 11 -1.68 10.06 13.20
C LEU A 11 -2.13 9.76 11.76
N ARG A 12 -2.74 10.73 11.06
CA ARG A 12 -3.07 10.61 9.64
C ARG A 12 -1.80 10.48 8.78
N LEU A 13 -0.77 11.30 9.03
CA LEU A 13 0.51 11.21 8.32
C LEU A 13 1.19 9.85 8.53
N GLN A 14 1.23 9.33 9.76
CA GLN A 14 1.76 8.00 10.05
C GLN A 14 0.95 6.88 9.37
N THR A 15 -0.37 7.05 9.28
CA THR A 15 -1.24 6.11 8.56
C THR A 15 -0.94 6.13 7.06
N VAL A 16 -0.72 7.31 6.48
CA VAL A 16 -0.32 7.48 5.08
C VAL A 16 1.04 6.84 4.83
N GLU A 17 2.03 7.11 5.69
CA GLU A 17 3.38 6.52 5.60
C GLU A 17 3.33 5.00 5.60
N LYS A 18 2.63 4.38 6.57
CA LYS A 18 2.46 2.92 6.62
C LYS A 18 1.82 2.34 5.36
N ARG A 19 0.84 3.04 4.80
CA ARG A 19 0.18 2.61 3.56
C ARG A 19 1.11 2.75 2.35
N ILE A 20 1.94 3.79 2.27
CA ILE A 20 2.93 3.95 1.21
C ILE A 20 3.96 2.81 1.28
N VAL A 21 4.48 2.50 2.47
CA VAL A 21 5.39 1.37 2.68
C VAL A 21 4.74 0.08 2.19
N ARG A 22 3.48 -0.18 2.58
CA ARG A 22 2.75 -1.37 2.15
C ARG A 22 2.59 -1.47 0.62
N VAL A 23 2.30 -0.35 -0.04
CA VAL A 23 2.18 -0.29 -1.51
C VAL A 23 3.52 -0.64 -2.19
N LEU A 24 4.64 -0.17 -1.64
CA LEU A 24 5.97 -0.51 -2.15
C LEU A 24 6.32 -1.99 -1.94
N GLU A 25 5.96 -2.58 -0.80
CA GLU A 25 6.13 -4.01 -0.55
C GLU A 25 5.36 -4.87 -1.56
N LEU A 26 4.10 -4.50 -1.85
CA LEU A 26 3.29 -5.20 -2.84
C LEU A 26 3.89 -5.12 -4.25
N ALA A 27 4.43 -3.95 -4.64
CA ALA A 27 5.13 -3.80 -5.91
C ALA A 27 6.41 -4.67 -5.97
N GLY A 28 7.17 -4.74 -4.88
CA GLY A 28 8.33 -5.63 -4.74
C GLY A 28 7.95 -7.11 -4.87
N GLY A 29 6.84 -7.52 -4.24
CA GLY A 29 6.32 -8.89 -4.35
C GLY A 29 5.90 -9.25 -5.78
N VAL A 30 5.30 -8.31 -6.52
CA VAL A 30 5.03 -8.51 -7.96
C VAL A 30 6.34 -8.67 -8.73
N MET A 31 7.34 -7.79 -8.53
CA MET A 31 8.64 -7.91 -9.21
C MET A 31 9.35 -9.23 -8.90
N GLU A 32 9.27 -9.72 -7.65
CA GLU A 32 9.80 -11.02 -7.25
C GLU A 32 9.11 -12.17 -8.01
N GLU A 33 7.79 -12.14 -8.12
CA GLU A 33 7.03 -13.12 -8.90
C GLU A 33 7.44 -13.11 -10.38
N PHE A 34 7.66 -11.93 -10.97
CA PHE A 34 8.13 -11.82 -12.36
C PHE A 34 9.60 -12.25 -12.53
N SER A 35 10.43 -12.14 -11.48
CA SER A 35 11.81 -12.63 -11.49
C SER A 35 11.92 -14.15 -11.31
N ASN A 36 10.83 -14.82 -10.97
CA ASN A 36 10.81 -16.27 -10.76
C ASN A 36 11.15 -17.02 -12.06
N PRO A 37 12.14 -17.93 -12.04
CA PRO A 37 12.55 -18.68 -13.24
C PRO A 37 11.45 -19.61 -13.79
N ASN A 38 10.46 -19.99 -12.98
CA ASN A 38 9.30 -20.77 -13.41
C ASN A 38 8.14 -19.89 -13.95
N GLY A 39 8.35 -18.58 -14.00
CA GLY A 39 7.35 -17.59 -14.37
C GLY A 39 6.49 -17.11 -13.20
N PRO A 40 5.79 -15.98 -13.38
CA PRO A 40 4.97 -15.38 -12.33
C PRO A 40 3.74 -16.22 -12.01
N ARG A 41 3.49 -16.47 -10.72
CA ARG A 41 2.27 -17.14 -10.29
C ARG A 41 1.12 -16.14 -10.39
N LYS A 42 0.23 -16.37 -11.36
CA LYS A 42 -0.92 -15.48 -11.63
C LYS A 42 -1.76 -15.19 -10.39
N GLU A 43 -1.99 -16.17 -9.52
CA GLU A 43 -2.75 -15.96 -8.28
C GLU A 43 -2.07 -14.97 -7.34
N LEU A 44 -0.75 -15.06 -7.14
CA LEU A 44 -0.03 -14.14 -6.26
C LEU A 44 0.07 -12.75 -6.87
N VAL A 45 0.37 -12.63 -8.16
CA VAL A 45 0.36 -11.34 -8.85
C VAL A 45 -1.03 -10.69 -8.77
N ASN A 46 -2.09 -11.46 -8.97
CA ASN A 46 -3.46 -10.93 -8.90
C ASN A 46 -3.84 -10.49 -7.48
N ASN A 47 -3.41 -11.24 -6.46
CA ASN A 47 -3.62 -10.88 -5.05
C ASN A 47 -2.86 -9.60 -4.70
N HIS A 48 -1.57 -9.50 -5.04
CA HIS A 48 -0.76 -8.30 -4.82
C HIS A 48 -1.35 -7.08 -5.54
N CYS A 49 -1.77 -7.22 -6.80
CA CYS A 49 -2.40 -6.14 -7.57
C CYS A 49 -3.76 -5.72 -6.98
N SER A 50 -4.58 -6.67 -6.53
CA SER A 50 -5.86 -6.39 -5.89
C SER A 50 -5.67 -5.62 -4.59
N GLU A 51 -4.75 -6.05 -3.74
CA GLU A 51 -4.43 -5.38 -2.48
C GLU A 51 -3.86 -3.97 -2.73
N PHE A 52 -2.97 -3.82 -3.71
CA PHE A 52 -2.42 -2.54 -4.14
C PHE A 52 -3.54 -1.56 -4.54
N MET A 53 -4.47 -2.02 -5.38
CA MET A 53 -5.61 -1.19 -5.83
C MET A 53 -6.54 -0.81 -4.68
N GLN A 54 -6.78 -1.71 -3.72
CA GLN A 54 -7.58 -1.38 -2.54
C GLN A 54 -6.93 -0.25 -1.73
N ILE A 55 -5.62 -0.36 -1.45
CA ILE A 55 -4.89 0.65 -0.66
C ILE A 55 -4.86 2.01 -1.39
N ILE A 56 -4.60 2.01 -2.70
CA ILE A 56 -4.63 3.21 -3.55
C ILE A 56 -6.00 3.89 -3.52
N LYS A 57 -7.10 3.12 -3.62
CA LYS A 57 -8.47 3.67 -3.54
C LYS A 57 -8.75 4.40 -2.22
N VAL A 58 -8.22 3.90 -1.10
CA VAL A 58 -8.41 4.58 0.20
C VAL A 58 -7.69 5.94 0.26
N PHE A 59 -6.64 6.15 -0.54
CA PHE A 59 -6.02 7.48 -0.69
C PHE A 59 -6.88 8.43 -1.52
N SER A 60 -7.50 7.94 -2.60
CA SER A 60 -8.32 8.78 -3.49
C SER A 60 -9.72 9.09 -2.95
N SER A 61 -10.33 8.24 -2.12
CA SER A 61 -11.68 8.46 -1.58
C SER A 61 -11.76 9.32 -0.31
N ASN A 62 -10.66 9.91 0.15
CA ASN A 62 -10.64 10.80 1.33
C ASN A 62 -10.53 12.30 0.99
N THR A 63 -10.82 12.69 -0.27
CA THR A 63 -11.04 14.09 -0.68
C THR A 63 -12.53 14.34 -0.79
#